data_AF-A0A2E4SXV6-F1
#
_entry.id   AF-A0A2E4SXV6-F1
#
_cell.length_a   1.000
_cell.length_b   1.000
_cell.length_c   1.000
_cell.angle_alpha   90.00
_cell.angle_beta   90.00
_cell.angle_gamma   90.00
#
_symmetry.space_group_name_H-M   'P 1'
#
loop_
_entity.id
_entity.type
_entity.pdbx_description
1 polymer ?
#
loop_
_entity_poly.entity_id
_entity_poly.type
_entity_poly.pdbx_seq_one_letter_code
_entity_poly.pdbx_strand_id
1 'polypeptide(L)'
;MNIKTKHILYLILISFLHSCSKDEFEGPSIENLYGEFEIIESLKLTNKSPNFLNNEKVGFNCEFNKPVEWKIHINGLSTNAYRENTRFFYFFFFHIII
;
A
#
# COMPACT_ATOMS: atom_id res chain seq x y z
N MET A 1 -24.28 -39.20 -36.03
CA MET A 1 -24.49 -38.01 -35.16
C MET A 1 -25.35 -37.02 -35.93
N ASN A 2 -26.49 -36.58 -35.38
CA ASN A 2 -27.43 -35.71 -36.10
C ASN A 2 -26.80 -34.35 -36.43
N ILE A 3 -27.15 -33.75 -37.58
CA ILE A 3 -26.59 -32.47 -38.05
C ILE A 3 -26.73 -31.37 -36.97
N LYS A 4 -27.85 -31.37 -36.25
CA LYS A 4 -28.14 -30.44 -35.15
C LYS A 4 -27.15 -30.59 -33.98
N THR A 5 -26.76 -31.82 -33.66
CA THR A 5 -25.77 -32.12 -32.61
C THR A 5 -24.38 -31.59 -32.99
N LYS A 6 -24.03 -31.60 -34.28
CA LYS A 6 -22.74 -31.10 -34.78
C LYS A 6 -22.65 -29.57 -34.67
N HIS A 7 -23.74 -28.85 -34.93
CA HIS A 7 -23.82 -27.40 -34.74
C HIS A 7 -23.73 -26.99 -33.27
N ILE A 8 -24.40 -27.73 -32.38
CA ILE A 8 -24.33 -27.52 -30.93
C ILE A 8 -22.89 -27.73 -30.43
N LEU A 9 -22.22 -28.78 -30.89
CA LEU A 9 -20.83 -29.07 -30.53
C LEU A 9 -19.87 -27.97 -30.98
N TYR A 10 -20.10 -27.41 -32.18
CA TYR A 10 -19.29 -26.32 -32.73
C TYR A 10 -19.46 -25.01 -31.95
N LEU A 11 -20.69 -24.70 -31.53
CA LEU A 11 -20.99 -23.52 -30.72
C LEU A 11 -20.27 -23.59 -29.36
N ILE A 12 -20.31 -24.75 -28.71
CA ILE A 12 -19.65 -24.99 -27.42
C ILE A 12 -18.12 -24.80 -27.56
N LEU A 13 -17.52 -25.32 -28.63
CA LEU A 13 -16.08 -25.21 -28.88
C LEU A 13 -15.60 -23.75 -29.01
N ILE A 14 -16.40 -22.90 -29.67
CA ILE A 14 -16.08 -21.47 -29.84
C ILE A 14 -16.16 -20.72 -28.50
N SER A 15 -17.11 -21.07 -27.63
CA SER A 15 -17.24 -20.41 -26.32
C SER A 15 -16.05 -20.67 -25.39
N PHE A 16 -15.40 -21.83 -25.49
CA PHE A 16 -14.19 -22.13 -24.70
C PHE A 16 -12.97 -21.30 -25.11
N LEU A 17 -12.89 -20.84 -26.36
CA LEU A 17 -11.78 -20.02 -26.85
C LEU A 17 -11.83 -18.59 -26.32
N HIS A 18 -13.00 -18.10 -25.92
CA HIS A 18 -13.19 -16.74 -25.38
C HIS A 18 -13.05 -16.65 -23.86
N SER A 19 -12.95 -17.77 -23.14
CA SER A 19 -12.94 -17.79 -21.67
C SER A 19 -11.53 -17.65 -21.05
N CYS A 20 -10.50 -17.38 -21.86
CA CYS A 20 -9.12 -17.30 -21.40
C CYS A 20 -8.50 -15.96 -21.80
N SER A 21 -8.94 -14.87 -21.18
CA SER A 21 -8.11 -13.67 -21.04
C SER A 21 -7.87 -13.43 -19.56
N LYS A 22 -6.60 -13.37 -19.18
CA LYS A 22 -6.17 -12.78 -17.90
C LYS A 22 -5.77 -11.36 -18.24
N ASP A 23 -6.72 -10.45 -18.12
CA ASP A 23 -6.51 -9.03 -18.46
C ASP A 23 -5.68 -8.30 -17.40
N GLU A 24 -5.51 -8.91 -16.22
CA GLU A 24 -4.80 -8.32 -15.08
C GLU A 24 -3.67 -9.21 -14.60
N PHE A 25 -2.56 -8.58 -14.20
CA PHE A 25 -1.38 -9.26 -13.66
C PHE A 25 -1.70 -9.81 -12.26
N GLU A 26 -1.77 -11.14 -12.13
CA GLU A 26 -2.13 -11.84 -10.87
C GLU A 26 -0.98 -11.95 -9.86
N GLY A 27 0.16 -11.27 -10.08
CA GLY A 27 1.36 -11.38 -9.26
C GLY A 27 1.66 -10.13 -8.41
N PRO A 28 2.49 -10.26 -7.36
CA PRO A 28 3.13 -9.10 -6.75
C PRO A 28 4.00 -8.39 -7.79
N SER A 29 3.97 -7.05 -7.82
CA SER A 29 4.83 -6.28 -8.74
C SER A 29 6.29 -6.69 -8.59
N ILE A 30 6.98 -6.90 -9.72
CA ILE A 30 8.42 -7.20 -9.77
C ILE A 30 9.21 -6.08 -9.07
N GLU A 31 8.79 -4.83 -9.24
CA GLU A 31 9.41 -3.67 -8.59
C GLU A 31 9.26 -3.74 -7.07
N ASN A 32 8.13 -4.24 -6.56
CA ASN A 32 7.94 -4.41 -5.11
C ASN A 32 8.84 -5.51 -4.53
N LEU A 33 9.13 -6.56 -5.31
CA LEU A 33 9.95 -7.69 -4.88
C LEU A 33 11.45 -7.44 -5.02
N TYR A 34 11.87 -6.87 -6.15
CA TYR A 34 13.27 -6.81 -6.56
C TYR A 34 13.77 -5.39 -6.81
N GLY A 35 12.89 -4.38 -6.79
CA GLY A 35 13.30 -2.98 -6.90
C GLY A 35 14.19 -2.59 -5.72
N GLU A 36 15.16 -1.73 -6.00
CA GLU A 36 15.96 -1.09 -4.94
C GLU A 36 15.05 -0.25 -4.03
N PHE A 37 15.41 -0.10 -2.76
CA PHE A 37 14.63 0.72 -1.85
C PHE A 37 14.92 2.20 -2.10
N GLU A 38 13.86 2.99 -2.31
CA GLU A 38 13.96 4.44 -2.49
C GLU A 38 12.92 5.19 -1.66
N ILE A 39 13.35 6.34 -1.13
CA ILE A 39 12.47 7.27 -0.42
C ILE A 39 11.95 8.28 -1.45
N ILE A 40 10.66 8.17 -1.78
CA ILE A 40 9.98 9.07 -2.73
C ILE A 40 9.73 10.42 -2.06
N GLU A 41 9.17 10.39 -0.85
CA GLU A 41 8.92 11.58 -0.05
C GLU A 41 9.54 11.40 1.33
N SER A 42 10.52 12.25 1.65
CA SER A 42 11.14 12.29 2.99
C SER A 42 10.13 12.64 4.07
N LEU A 43 10.41 12.24 5.31
CA LEU A 43 9.56 12.51 6.46
C LEU A 43 9.21 14.00 6.58
N LYS A 44 7.91 14.32 6.48
CA LYS A 44 7.35 15.66 6.68
C LYS A 44 6.39 15.66 7.85
N LEU A 45 6.40 16.78 8.58
CA LEU A 45 5.48 17.07 9.68
C LEU A 45 4.43 18.07 9.20
N THR A 46 3.16 17.84 9.57
CA THR A 46 2.10 18.83 9.29
C THR A 46 2.22 20.07 10.15
N ASN A 47 2.72 19.93 11.39
CA ASN A 47 2.98 21.03 12.31
C ASN A 47 4.32 20.78 13.03
N LYS A 48 5.25 21.74 12.95
CA LYS A 48 6.58 21.65 13.57
C LYS A 48 6.63 22.20 15.00
N SER A 49 5.65 23.00 15.40
CA SER A 49 5.57 23.62 16.72
C SER A 49 4.14 23.52 17.28
N PRO A 50 3.64 22.29 17.52
CA PRO A 50 2.32 22.09 18.09
C PRO A 50 2.20 22.66 19.50
N ASN A 51 1.08 23.32 19.79
CA ASN A 51 0.67 23.60 21.16
C ASN A 51 -0.29 22.51 21.67
N PHE A 52 0.26 21.53 22.39
CA PHE A 52 -0.52 20.43 22.96
C PHE A 52 -1.52 20.88 24.04
N LEU A 53 -1.33 22.05 24.67
CA LEU A 53 -2.32 22.61 25.61
C LEU A 53 -3.64 22.97 24.92
N ASN A 54 -3.59 23.24 23.61
CA ASN A 54 -4.76 23.54 22.78
C ASN A 54 -5.25 22.30 22.00
N ASN A 55 -4.82 21.08 22.39
CA ASN A 55 -5.12 19.83 21.69
C ASN A 55 -4.70 19.83 20.20
N GLU A 56 -3.66 20.57 19.84
CA GLU A 56 -3.12 20.53 18.48
C GLU A 56 -2.51 19.17 18.17
N LYS A 57 -2.68 18.72 16.92
CA LYS A 57 -2.22 17.41 16.45
C LYS A 57 -1.03 17.59 15.51
N VAL A 58 -0.08 16.64 15.58
CA VAL A 58 1.01 16.55 14.62
C VAL A 58 0.80 15.34 13.72
N GLY A 59 0.72 15.60 12.43
CA GLY A 59 0.71 14.61 11.37
C GLY A 59 2.13 14.32 10.89
N PHE A 60 2.41 13.06 10.57
CA PHE A 60 3.65 12.63 9.93
C PHE A 60 3.32 12.01 8.58
N ASN A 61 4.08 12.36 7.54
CA ASN A 61 3.94 11.86 6.18
C ASN A 61 5.30 11.42 5.61
N CYS A 62 5.34 10.29 4.92
CA CYS A 62 6.51 9.76 4.21
C CYS A 62 6.02 8.77 3.15
N GLU A 63 6.72 8.70 2.02
CA GLU A 63 6.39 7.80 0.91
C GLU A 63 7.62 7.04 0.44
N PHE A 64 7.44 5.75 0.20
CA PHE A 64 8.46 4.81 -0.27
C PHE A 64 8.02 4.15 -1.57
N ASN A 65 8.98 3.74 -2.39
CA ASN A 65 8.69 3.06 -3.66
C ASN A 65 8.17 1.63 -3.52
N LYS A 66 8.29 1.03 -2.34
CA LYS A 66 7.84 -0.34 -2.06
C LYS A 66 7.38 -0.48 -0.60
N PRO A 67 6.63 -1.54 -0.25
CA PRO A 67 6.12 -1.67 1.10
C PRO A 67 7.27 -2.06 2.02
N VAL A 68 7.49 -1.26 3.07
CA VAL A 68 8.54 -1.51 4.05
C VAL A 68 7.96 -1.54 5.45
N GLU A 69 8.57 -2.35 6.31
CA GLU A 69 8.36 -2.26 7.75
C GLU A 69 9.14 -1.07 8.28
N TRP A 70 8.43 -0.13 8.91
CA TRP A 70 9.04 1.06 9.48
C TRP A 70 8.71 1.19 10.96
N LYS A 71 9.60 1.88 11.67
CA LYS A 71 9.55 2.14 13.10
C LYS A 71 9.82 3.61 13.36
N ILE A 72 8.89 4.29 14.03
CA ILE A 72 9.04 5.69 14.42
C ILE A 72 9.18 5.78 15.93
N HIS A 73 10.21 6.50 16.39
CA HIS A 73 10.44 6.84 17.78
C HIS A 73 10.13 8.31 18.03
N ILE A 74 9.39 8.57 19.11
CA ILE A 74 9.09 9.92 19.58
C ILE A 74 9.68 10.05 20.96
N ASN A 75 10.69 10.92 21.07
CA ASN A 75 11.42 11.18 22.29
C ASN A 75 11.10 12.59 22.78
N GLY A 76 10.51 12.70 23.98
CA GLY A 76 10.31 13.96 24.67
C GLY A 76 11.61 14.46 25.27
N LEU A 77 12.17 15.54 24.72
CA LEU A 77 13.47 16.09 25.17
C LEU A 77 13.44 16.61 26.61
N SER A 78 12.28 17.09 27.08
CA SER A 78 12.11 17.64 28.43
C SER A 78 11.45 16.67 29.41
N THR A 79 10.58 15.78 28.93
CA THR A 79 9.77 14.87 29.77
C THR A 79 10.34 13.45 29.85
N ASN A 80 11.40 13.13 29.08
CA ASN A 80 11.89 11.77 28.85
C ASN A 80 10.80 10.79 28.36
N ALA A 81 9.67 11.30 27.84
CA ALA A 81 8.62 10.47 27.30
C ALA A 81 9.10 9.72 26.07
N TYR A 82 8.76 8.42 25.97
CA TYR A 82 9.11 7.57 24.85
C TYR A 82 7.85 6.92 24.27
N ARG A 83 7.65 7.05 22.96
CA ARG A 83 6.62 6.31 22.24
C ARG A 83 7.21 5.74 20.96
N GLU A 84 6.92 4.46 20.73
CA GLU A 84 7.30 3.73 19.52
C GLU A 84 6.04 3.26 18.80
N ASN A 85 6.03 3.34 17.48
CA ASN A 85 5.01 2.70 16.64
C ASN A 85 5.67 2.00 15.45
N THR A 86 5.25 0.77 15.18
CA THR A 86 5.70 -0.07 14.06
C THR A 86 4.55 -0.35 13.11
N ARG A 87 4.77 -0.27 11.80
CA ARG A 87 3.72 -0.46 10.79
C ARG A 87 4.33 -0.86 9.43
N PHE A 88 3.51 -1.49 8.57
CA PHE A 88 3.90 -1.98 7.25
C PHE A 88 3.00 -1.40 6.15
N PHE A 89 3.44 -0.36 5.43
CA PHE A 89 2.71 0.27 4.32
C PHE A 89 3.66 1.05 3.39
N TYR A 90 3.24 1.34 2.16
CA TYR A 90 3.95 2.18 1.17
C TYR A 90 3.92 3.68 1.51
N PHE A 91 2.76 4.14 1.99
CA PHE A 91 2.44 5.51 2.33
C PHE A 91 1.80 5.53 3.71
N PHE A 92 2.10 6.55 4.52
CA PHE A 92 1.39 6.71 5.78
C PHE A 92 1.06 8.18 6.06
N PHE A 93 -0.16 8.39 6.56
CA PHE A 93 -0.58 9.64 7.17
C PHE A 93 -1.05 9.31 8.58
N PHE A 94 -0.27 9.71 9.59
CA PHE A 94 -0.58 9.42 10.99
C PHE A 94 -0.69 10.70 11.79
N HIS A 95 -1.80 10.89 12.50
CA HIS A 95 -1.95 12.02 13.43
C HIS A 95 -1.69 11.55 14.85
N ILE A 96 -0.83 12.26 15.55
CA ILE A 96 -0.56 12.03 16.96
C ILE A 96 -1.31 13.07 17.78
N ILE A 97 -2.04 12.56 18.76
CA ILE A 97 -2.57 13.29 19.91
C ILE A 97 -1.63 12.88 21.05
N ILE A 98 -0.83 13.83 21.56
CA ILE A 98 -0.01 13.65 22.77
C ILE A 98 -0.79 14.22 23.94
#